data_AF-A0A918V582-F1
#
_entry.id   AF-A0A918V582-F1
#
_cell.length_a   1.000
_cell.length_b   1.000
_cell.length_c   1.000
_cell.angle_alpha   90.00
_cell.angle_beta   90.00
_cell.angle_gamma   90.00
#
_symmetry.space_group_name_H-M   'P 1'
#
loop_
_entity.id
_entity.type
_entity.pdbx_description
1 polymer ?
#
loop_
_entity_poly.entity_id
_entity_poly.type
_entity_poly.pdbx_seq_one_letter_code
_entity_poly.pdbx_strand_id
1 'polypeptide(L)'
;MGMRKAPPARRRRSRPAPPPSPAGATSVTPLTLHLRPGAREWFMAWLERRHPHLVRRYERLYADGAYAPTWYQRRITRQVHEPAEEYGIGPTRAELPRRVRRPGPIPPERPGPPPPEQPGATQLSLI
;
A
#
# COMPACT_ATOMS: atom_id res chain seq x y z
N MET A 1 -8.39 -42.57 -43.12
CA MET A 1 -8.69 -42.07 -41.75
C MET A 1 -7.66 -40.98 -41.42
N GLY A 2 -8.05 -39.70 -41.46
CA GLY A 2 -7.12 -38.56 -41.51
C GLY A 2 -6.52 -38.14 -40.17
N MET A 3 -5.18 -38.02 -40.13
CA MET A 3 -4.41 -37.48 -39.01
C MET A 3 -4.62 -35.97 -38.89
N ARG A 4 -5.31 -35.52 -37.84
CA ARG A 4 -5.43 -34.09 -37.53
C ARG A 4 -4.10 -33.59 -36.95
N LYS A 5 -3.36 -32.75 -37.68
CA LYS A 5 -2.20 -32.04 -37.14
C LYS A 5 -2.65 -31.00 -36.11
N ALA A 6 -2.02 -31.00 -34.94
CA ALA A 6 -2.23 -30.00 -33.89
C ALA A 6 -1.74 -28.60 -34.35
N PRO A 7 -2.42 -27.51 -33.97
CA PRO A 7 -2.01 -26.15 -34.34
C PRO A 7 -0.73 -25.74 -33.60
N PRO A 8 0.17 -24.97 -34.24
CA PRO A 8 1.42 -24.53 -33.62
C PRO A 8 1.14 -23.55 -32.47
N ALA A 9 1.83 -23.76 -31.35
CA ALA A 9 1.79 -22.88 -30.19
C ALA A 9 2.23 -21.46 -30.59
N ARG A 10 1.34 -20.48 -30.42
CA ARG A 10 1.67 -19.07 -30.62
C ARG A 10 2.76 -18.68 -29.61
N ARG A 11 3.99 -18.47 -30.08
CA ARG A 11 5.07 -17.84 -29.31
C ARG A 11 4.56 -16.47 -28.88
N ARG A 12 4.19 -16.30 -27.60
CA ARG A 12 3.95 -14.98 -27.02
C ARG A 12 5.24 -14.19 -27.17
N ARG A 13 5.23 -13.11 -27.97
CA ARG A 13 6.34 -12.18 -28.03
C ARG A 13 6.51 -11.59 -26.63
N SER A 14 7.71 -11.70 -26.06
CA SER A 14 8.08 -11.08 -24.80
C SER A 14 8.01 -9.56 -25.00
N ARG A 15 7.21 -8.86 -24.19
CA ARG A 15 7.24 -7.39 -24.17
C ARG A 15 8.58 -6.97 -23.56
N PRO A 16 9.33 -6.01 -24.15
CA PRO A 16 10.52 -5.47 -23.52
C PRO A 16 10.18 -4.93 -22.12
N ALA A 17 11.10 -5.08 -21.19
CA ALA A 17 10.92 -4.61 -19.82
C ALA A 17 10.74 -3.08 -19.80
N PRO A 18 9.79 -2.55 -19.01
CA PRO A 18 9.63 -1.11 -18.86
C PRO A 18 10.89 -0.46 -18.27
N PRO A 19 11.12 0.83 -18.55
CA PRO A 19 12.21 1.58 -17.91
C PRO A 19 11.99 1.63 -16.39
N PRO A 20 13.08 1.65 -15.59
CA PRO A 20 12.96 1.72 -14.15
C PRO A 20 12.32 3.04 -13.70
N SER A 21 11.56 3.00 -12.61
CA SER A 21 11.07 4.20 -11.94
C SER A 21 12.23 5.15 -11.61
N PRO A 22 12.13 6.45 -11.90
CA PRO A 22 13.19 7.42 -11.61
C PRO A 22 13.52 7.52 -10.11
N ALA A 23 12.57 7.14 -9.24
CA ALA A 23 12.75 7.09 -7.79
C ALA A 23 13.22 5.72 -7.26
N GLY A 24 13.44 4.73 -8.13
CA GLY A 24 13.86 3.37 -7.74
C GLY A 24 12.78 2.54 -7.02
N ALA A 25 11.51 2.96 -7.09
CA ALA A 25 10.41 2.22 -6.47
C ALA A 25 10.22 0.85 -7.13
N THR A 26 10.17 -0.23 -6.33
CA THR A 26 9.97 -1.61 -6.82
C THR A 26 8.57 -2.14 -6.56
N SER A 27 7.81 -1.49 -5.68
CA SER A 27 6.43 -1.86 -5.37
C SER A 27 5.63 -0.64 -4.92
N VAL A 28 4.31 -0.70 -5.13
CA VAL A 28 3.36 0.31 -4.69
C VAL A 28 2.15 -0.38 -4.08
N THR A 29 1.65 0.16 -2.97
CA THR A 29 0.46 -0.35 -2.28
C THR A 29 -0.55 0.78 -2.13
N PRO A 30 -1.64 0.77 -2.90
CA PRO A 30 -2.71 1.75 -2.74
C PRO A 30 -3.47 1.52 -1.44
N LEU A 31 -3.57 2.54 -0.59
CA LEU A 31 -4.36 2.52 0.63
C LEU A 31 -5.46 3.58 0.56
N THR A 32 -6.68 3.17 0.93
CA THR A 32 -7.80 4.11 1.12
C THR A 32 -7.96 4.45 2.60
N LEU A 33 -8.51 5.61 2.91
CA LEU A 33 -8.69 6.04 4.29
C LEU A 33 -9.60 5.06 5.04
N HIS A 34 -9.25 4.80 6.30
CA HIS A 34 -10.07 4.04 7.23
C HIS A 34 -10.54 4.97 8.35
N LEU A 35 -11.83 5.34 8.31
CA LEU A 35 -12.44 6.34 9.17
C LEU A 35 -13.29 5.68 10.25
N ARG A 36 -12.66 5.22 11.32
CA ARG A 36 -13.36 4.72 12.50
C ARG A 36 -14.26 5.81 13.12
N PRO A 37 -15.26 5.45 13.93
CA PRO A 37 -15.97 6.43 14.77
C PRO A 37 -14.98 7.30 15.55
N GLY A 38 -15.26 8.59 15.65
CA GLY A 38 -14.37 9.65 16.14
C GLY A 38 -13.51 10.28 15.03
N ALA A 39 -12.82 9.46 14.24
CA ALA A 39 -11.95 9.94 13.16
C ALA A 39 -12.75 10.45 11.96
N ARG A 40 -13.92 9.83 11.68
CA ARG A 40 -14.81 10.25 10.59
C ARG A 40 -15.32 11.66 10.81
N GLU A 41 -15.81 11.96 12.00
CA GLU A 41 -16.40 13.24 12.39
C GLU A 41 -15.36 14.35 12.29
N TRP A 42 -14.17 14.10 12.85
CA TRP A 42 -13.06 15.03 12.74
C TRP A 42 -12.65 15.28 11.28
N PHE A 43 -12.54 14.21 10.48
CA PHE A 43 -12.16 14.30 9.07
C PHE A 43 -13.20 15.06 8.25
N MET A 44 -14.50 14.80 8.45
CA MET A 44 -15.55 15.53 7.73
C MET A 44 -15.58 17.01 8.12
N ALA A 45 -15.40 17.34 9.41
CA ALA A 45 -15.32 18.72 9.86
C ALA A 45 -14.10 19.45 9.28
N TRP A 46 -12.95 18.76 9.18
CA TRP A 46 -11.77 19.30 8.49
C TRP A 46 -12.04 19.50 6.99
N LEU A 47 -12.71 18.54 6.35
CA LEU A 47 -13.03 18.57 4.92
C LEU A 47 -13.97 19.73 4.60
N GLU A 48 -14.95 20.00 5.45
CA GLU A 48 -15.87 21.14 5.32
C GLU A 48 -15.11 22.48 5.32
N ARG A 49 -14.14 22.65 6.22
CA ARG A 49 -13.34 23.88 6.31
C ARG A 49 -12.36 24.04 5.14
N ARG A 50 -11.71 22.95 4.72
CA ARG A 50 -10.56 23.04 3.79
C ARG A 50 -10.89 22.73 2.34
N HIS A 51 -11.86 21.83 2.12
CA HIS A 51 -12.26 21.32 0.81
C HIS A 51 -13.78 21.05 0.76
N PRO A 52 -14.62 22.09 0.91
CA PRO A 52 -16.07 21.93 1.06
C PRO A 52 -16.73 21.17 -0.11
N HIS A 53 -16.19 21.31 -1.32
CA HIS A 53 -16.64 20.60 -2.51
C HIS A 53 -16.49 19.06 -2.44
N LEU A 54 -15.71 18.53 -1.49
CA LEU A 54 -15.52 17.09 -1.30
C LEU A 54 -16.47 16.48 -0.25
N VAL A 55 -17.10 17.29 0.60
CA VAL A 55 -17.90 16.82 1.75
C VAL A 55 -18.97 15.82 1.32
N ARG A 56 -19.85 16.23 0.39
CA ARG A 56 -20.94 15.40 -0.13
C ARG A 56 -20.46 14.08 -0.72
N ARG A 57 -19.27 14.07 -1.32
CA ARG A 57 -18.69 12.86 -1.91
C ARG A 57 -18.19 11.91 -0.83
N TYR A 58 -17.47 12.44 0.17
CA TYR A 58 -16.91 11.62 1.23
C TYR A 58 -17.96 11.12 2.21
N GLU A 59 -19.03 11.87 2.48
CA GLU A 59 -20.17 11.38 3.25
C GLU A 59 -20.80 10.15 2.60
N ARG A 60 -21.00 10.15 1.27
CA ARG A 60 -21.49 8.97 0.55
C ARG A 60 -20.50 7.82 0.57
N LEU A 61 -19.20 8.10 0.43
CA LEU A 61 -18.16 7.07 0.43
C LEU A 61 -17.98 6.40 1.80
N TYR A 62 -18.35 7.05 2.89
CA TYR A 62 -18.18 6.50 4.24
C TYR A 62 -19.51 6.37 4.98
N ALA A 63 -20.64 6.36 4.26
CA ALA A 63 -21.97 6.27 4.86
C ALA A 63 -22.13 4.98 5.68
N ASP A 64 -21.73 3.85 5.10
CA ASP A 64 -22.01 2.50 5.61
C ASP A 64 -20.93 1.95 6.56
N GLY A 65 -19.87 2.71 6.86
CA GLY A 65 -18.87 2.29 7.81
C GLY A 65 -17.51 2.94 7.67
N ALA A 66 -16.54 2.36 8.37
CA ALA A 66 -15.18 2.90 8.48
C ALA A 66 -14.33 2.72 7.22
N TYR A 67 -14.69 1.77 6.35
CA TYR A 67 -13.99 1.53 5.09
C TYR A 67 -14.78 2.13 3.92
N ALA A 68 -14.05 2.62 2.92
CA ALA A 68 -14.67 2.95 1.65
C ALA A 68 -15.25 1.67 0.98
N PRO A 69 -16.34 1.77 0.20
CA PRO A 69 -16.90 0.67 -0.55
C PRO A 69 -15.85 -0.05 -1.40
N THR A 70 -16.03 -1.36 -1.57
CA THR A 70 -15.11 -2.23 -2.32
C THR A 70 -14.88 -1.76 -3.75
N TRP A 71 -15.91 -1.21 -4.41
CA TRP A 71 -15.79 -0.63 -5.75
C TRP A 71 -14.84 0.56 -5.79
N TYR A 72 -14.82 1.39 -4.73
CA TYR A 72 -13.95 2.56 -4.65
C TYR A 72 -12.51 2.13 -4.43
N GLN A 73 -12.29 1.17 -3.52
CA GLN A 73 -10.98 0.57 -3.31
C GLN A 73 -10.41 0.00 -4.62
N ARG A 74 -11.20 -0.81 -5.34
CA ARG A 74 -10.81 -1.36 -6.66
C ARG A 74 -10.49 -0.29 -7.68
N ARG A 75 -11.25 0.81 -7.70
CA ARG A 75 -10.98 1.94 -8.59
C ARG A 75 -9.63 2.57 -8.30
N ILE A 76 -9.33 2.85 -7.03
CA ILE A 76 -8.03 3.41 -6.61
C ILE A 76 -6.90 2.43 -6.94
N THR A 77 -7.09 1.14 -6.66
CA THR A 77 -6.14 0.08 -7.01
C THR A 77 -5.81 0.11 -8.50
N ARG A 78 -6.83 0.14 -9.37
CA ARG A 78 -6.62 0.22 -10.82
C ARG A 78 -5.88 1.50 -11.23
N GLN A 79 -6.30 2.65 -10.70
CA GLN A 79 -5.70 3.96 -11.01
C GLN A 79 -4.22 4.03 -10.62
N VAL A 80 -3.80 3.27 -9.60
CA VAL A 80 -2.40 3.19 -9.17
C VAL A 80 -1.61 2.15 -9.96
N HIS A 81 -2.19 0.97 -10.22
CA HIS A 81 -1.46 -0.10 -10.90
C HIS A 81 -1.25 0.17 -12.39
N GLU A 82 -2.17 0.85 -13.06
CA GLU A 82 -2.04 1.18 -14.49
C GLU A 82 -0.73 1.95 -14.80
N PRO A 83 -0.41 3.08 -14.13
CA PRO A 83 0.88 3.72 -14.31
C PRO A 83 2.04 2.94 -13.68
N ALA A 84 1.80 2.18 -12.60
CA ALA A 84 2.85 1.37 -11.99
C ALA A 84 3.41 0.32 -12.97
N GLU A 85 2.55 -0.31 -13.77
CA GLU A 85 2.94 -1.25 -14.84
C GLU A 85 3.80 -0.59 -15.93
N GLU A 86 3.59 0.70 -16.22
CA GLU A 86 4.39 1.47 -17.17
C GLU A 86 5.81 1.68 -16.68
N TYR A 87 5.99 1.87 -15.37
CA TYR A 87 7.30 2.08 -14.74
C TYR A 87 7.95 0.79 -14.19
N GLY A 88 7.36 -0.38 -14.47
CA GLY A 88 7.83 -1.65 -13.92
C GLY A 88 7.71 -1.77 -12.40
N ILE A 89 6.85 -0.95 -11.79
CA ILE A 89 6.57 -0.94 -10.35
C ILE A 89 5.44 -1.94 -10.09
N GLY A 90 5.73 -3.00 -9.35
CA GLY A 90 4.74 -4.04 -9.07
C GLY A 90 5.41 -5.38 -8.94
N PRO A 91 4.69 -6.41 -8.48
CA PRO A 91 5.26 -7.73 -8.36
C PRO A 91 5.69 -8.20 -9.75
N THR A 92 6.99 -8.15 -10.04
CA THR A 92 7.61 -9.10 -10.95
C THR A 92 7.09 -10.46 -10.48
N ARG A 93 6.45 -11.20 -11.38
CA ARG A 93 5.65 -12.44 -11.25
C ARG A 93 6.05 -13.49 -10.19
N ALA A 94 7.15 -13.32 -9.46
CA ALA A 94 7.69 -14.18 -8.42
C ALA A 94 7.31 -13.84 -6.97
N GLU A 95 6.74 -12.67 -6.63
CA GLU A 95 6.57 -12.32 -5.21
C GLU A 95 5.10 -12.18 -4.78
N LEU A 96 4.61 -13.28 -4.19
CA LEU A 96 3.47 -13.38 -3.29
C LEU A 96 3.43 -12.22 -2.27
N PRO A 97 2.27 -11.92 -1.64
CA PRO A 97 2.20 -10.88 -0.60
C PRO A 97 3.31 -11.09 0.42
N ARG A 98 4.25 -10.13 0.47
CA ARG A 98 5.35 -10.17 1.44
C ARG A 98 4.71 -10.14 2.81
N ARG A 99 4.66 -11.30 3.47
CA ARG A 99 4.39 -11.36 4.90
C ARG A 99 5.43 -10.45 5.53
N VAL A 100 4.99 -9.41 6.23
CA VAL A 100 5.86 -8.65 7.13
C VAL A 100 6.49 -9.70 8.04
N ARG A 101 7.79 -9.93 7.86
CA ARG A 101 8.55 -10.82 8.73
C ARG A 101 8.47 -10.18 10.11
N ARG A 102 7.69 -10.76 11.03
CA ARG A 102 7.80 -10.39 12.44
C ARG A 102 9.27 -10.58 12.80
N PRO A 103 9.95 -9.56 13.34
CA PRO A 103 11.28 -9.79 13.89
C PRO A 103 11.16 -10.94 14.88
N GLY A 104 12.00 -11.97 14.68
CA GLY A 104 12.08 -13.06 15.64
C GLY A 104 12.53 -12.53 17.00
N PRO A 105 12.34 -13.30 18.09
CA PRO A 105 12.83 -12.90 19.39
C PRO A 105 14.31 -12.54 19.28
N ILE A 106 14.65 -11.31 19.67
CA ILE A 106 16.02 -10.85 19.78
C ILE A 106 16.67 -11.75 20.85
N PRO A 107 17.76 -12.49 20.56
CA PRO A 107 18.49 -13.19 21.60
C PRO A 107 18.89 -12.19 22.68
N PRO A 108 18.83 -12.54 23.98
CA PRO A 108 19.25 -11.61 25.03
C PRO A 108 20.71 -11.23 24.80
N GLU A 109 20.95 -9.94 24.52
CA GLU A 109 22.30 -9.38 24.49
C GLU A 109 22.95 -9.65 25.85
N ARG A 110 24.15 -10.23 25.82
CA ARG A 110 25.01 -10.25 27.00
C ARG A 110 25.32 -8.79 27.35
N PRO A 111 25.21 -8.37 28.62
CA PRO A 111 25.45 -6.98 28.98
C PRO A 111 26.90 -6.62 28.64
N GLY A 112 27.06 -5.72 27.67
CA GLY A 112 28.32 -5.02 27.44
C GLY A 112 28.60 -4.03 28.59
N PRO A 113 29.83 -3.54 28.73
CA PRO A 113 30.18 -2.55 29.75
C PRO A 113 29.25 -1.33 29.66
N PRO A 114 28.86 -0.73 30.80
CA PRO A 114 27.87 0.34 30.81
C PRO A 114 28.36 1.51 29.95
N PRO A 115 27.50 2.08 29.09
CA PRO A 115 27.82 3.29 28.36
C PRO A 115 28.00 4.47 29.33
N PRO A 116 28.84 5.47 28.99
CA PRO A 116 28.98 6.67 29.79
C PRO A 116 27.62 7.39 29.88
N GLU A 117 27.29 7.82 31.10
CA GLU A 117 26.02 8.45 31.47
C GLU A 117 25.70 9.63 30.54
N GLN A 118 24.69 9.45 29.69
CA GLN A 118 24.13 10.52 28.89
C GLN A 118 23.20 11.34 29.79
N PRO A 119 23.38 12.67 29.91
CA PRO A 119 22.46 13.48 30.70
C PRO A 119 21.07 13.46 30.06
N GLY A 120 20.14 12.79 30.74
CA GLY A 120 18.69 12.98 30.72
C GLY A 120 18.01 13.08 29.36
N ALA A 121 17.74 11.95 28.71
CA ALA A 121 16.67 11.90 27.72
C ALA A 121 15.32 12.08 28.45
N THR A 122 14.78 13.30 28.45
CA THR A 122 13.46 13.59 29.00
C THR A 122 12.39 12.93 28.14
N GLN A 123 11.92 11.75 28.57
CA GLN A 123 10.74 11.11 28.01
C GLN A 123 9.51 11.90 28.47
N LEU A 124 8.84 12.56 27.53
CA LEU A 124 7.59 13.25 27.82
C LEU A 124 6.47 12.22 27.99
N SER A 125 6.07 11.99 29.24
CA SER A 125 4.86 11.24 29.57
C SER A 125 3.63 12.10 29.31
N LEU A 126 2.77 11.66 28.39
CA LEU A 126 1.48 12.27 28.15
C LEU A 126 0.52 11.81 29.25
N ILE A 127 0.15 12.73 30.16
CA ILE A 127 -0.98 12.58 31.08
C ILE A 127 -2.32 12.67 30.34
#